data_AF-A0A6N6JXI6-F1
#
_entry.id   AF-A0A6N6JXI6-F1
#
_cell.length_a   1.000
_cell.length_b   1.000
_cell.length_c   1.000
_cell.angle_alpha   90.00
_cell.angle_beta   90.00
_cell.angle_gamma   90.00
#
_symmetry.space_group_name_H-M   'P 1'
#
loop_
_entity.id
_entity.type
_entity.pdbx_description
1 polymer ?
#
loop_
_entity_poly.entity_id
_entity_poly.type
_entity_poly.pdbx_seq_one_letter_code
_entity_poly.pdbx_strand_id
1 'polypeptide(L)'
;MVAIPQPWLAIQLGDVVPYGKTERCELSDVTGDTWILELEDIEKDSSKIIQRLDATARPFKSTKNKFSKGDVLYGKLRPYLNKVVIADNSGVCSTEIIPLNAEPYIDNRYLFYWLKSEIFLDFVNSVSYGVNMPRLGTKDGLVAPFILAPLAEQKVIADKLDTHLAKVETIKSRLETIPEILKNFRRSVLSAAVCGKLTEEWREENHFIPSYPDKGKEKFKTDLFEAAIQSLPKLPKEWVVVPAANILEYVTSGSRGWANYYADEGALFLRMSNVRYDTTKLDLNDLQYVNLPESVEGKRSLVRKNDLVISITADVGRVARIDLELEEAYVNQHLALVRPSKFINAEYLATCIAAVNIGVKQIQSLKRGATKAGLGLDDIRSLAIPFPSIEEQVEIVCRVEKMFAFADRIEQRAKSALERVNKFSQTILAKAFRGELTAEWRAANLDLISGDNSAKALLERIKSEHEAIKRQPKPKPSVVKKKTGSNMSKQIIKVVEALKHAGEPLSGQQLLAAAGYPSDSSTEQLEQFFLDIRDALVIDESIVKLDRGDDSQDWFALAKLPINRVKN
;
A
#
# COMPACT_ATOMS: atom_id res chain seq x y z
N MET A 1 -4.18 2.28 34.61
CA MET A 1 -4.51 0.85 34.66
C MET A 1 -5.92 0.67 34.15
N VAL A 2 -6.08 -0.06 33.05
CA VAL A 2 -7.40 -0.45 32.54
C VAL A 2 -7.99 -1.45 33.53
N ALA A 3 -9.22 -1.24 33.99
CA ALA A 3 -9.88 -2.18 34.89
C ALA A 3 -10.13 -3.50 34.15
N ILE A 4 -9.55 -4.59 34.65
CA ILE A 4 -9.72 -5.93 34.09
C ILE A 4 -10.84 -6.61 34.90
N PRO A 5 -11.82 -7.27 34.26
CA PRO A 5 -12.92 -7.89 34.98
C PRO A 5 -12.45 -9.05 35.86
N GLN A 6 -13.08 -9.24 37.02
CA GLN A 6 -12.93 -10.50 37.74
C GLN A 6 -13.64 -11.62 36.95
N PRO A 7 -13.05 -12.83 36.80
CA PRO A 7 -11.86 -13.35 37.48
C PRO A 7 -10.58 -13.38 36.60
N TRP A 8 -10.37 -12.42 35.72
CA TRP A 8 -9.20 -12.39 34.82
C TRP A 8 -7.92 -11.94 35.55
N LEU A 9 -6.77 -12.23 34.96
CA LEU A 9 -5.46 -11.86 35.50
C LEU A 9 -4.63 -11.06 34.49
N ALA A 10 -3.92 -10.04 34.97
CA ALA A 10 -2.80 -9.44 34.25
C ALA A 10 -1.53 -10.24 34.55
N ILE A 11 -0.90 -10.77 33.51
CA ILE A 11 0.32 -11.57 33.58
C ILE A 11 1.28 -11.18 32.45
N GLN A 12 2.38 -11.92 32.29
CA GLN A 12 3.31 -11.72 31.20
C GLN A 12 3.12 -12.78 30.12
N LEU A 13 3.42 -12.44 28.86
CA LEU A 13 3.29 -13.36 27.72
C LEU A 13 4.17 -14.61 27.92
N GLY A 14 5.36 -14.44 28.51
CA GLY A 14 6.26 -15.54 28.86
C GLY A 14 5.71 -16.51 29.90
N ASP A 15 4.68 -16.13 30.67
CA ASP A 15 4.01 -17.04 31.59
C ASP A 15 3.16 -18.09 30.86
N VAL A 16 2.66 -17.77 29.66
CA VAL A 16 1.72 -18.61 28.89
C VAL A 16 2.31 -19.24 27.64
N VAL A 17 3.35 -18.63 27.07
CA VAL A 17 4.06 -19.18 25.90
C VAL A 17 5.56 -19.11 26.08
N PRO A 18 6.33 -20.10 25.59
CA PRO A 18 7.79 -20.06 25.62
C PRO A 18 8.34 -19.13 24.53
N TYR A 19 8.07 -17.82 24.64
CA TYR A 19 8.43 -16.82 23.64
C TYR A 19 9.92 -16.89 23.26
N GLY A 20 10.19 -16.94 21.95
CA GLY A 20 11.54 -17.02 21.39
C GLY A 20 12.18 -18.41 21.40
N LYS A 21 11.52 -19.44 21.94
CA LYS A 21 11.95 -20.84 21.76
C LYS A 21 11.30 -21.41 20.49
N THR A 22 12.11 -21.60 19.46
CA THR A 22 11.66 -22.13 18.16
C THR A 22 12.47 -23.36 17.77
N GLU A 23 11.84 -24.29 17.05
CA GLU A 23 12.57 -25.37 16.38
C GLU A 23 13.13 -24.84 15.07
N ARG A 24 14.44 -24.92 14.89
CA ARG A 24 15.12 -24.46 13.67
C ARG A 24 15.27 -25.59 12.67
N CYS A 25 15.31 -25.24 11.40
CA CYS A 25 15.61 -26.16 10.32
C CYS A 25 16.47 -25.52 9.23
N GLU A 26 17.15 -26.38 8.48
CA GLU A 26 17.84 -26.05 7.24
C GLU A 26 17.08 -26.61 6.04
N LEU A 27 17.52 -26.26 4.83
CA LEU A 27 16.87 -26.72 3.60
C LEU A 27 16.88 -28.24 3.46
N SER A 28 17.89 -28.91 4.01
CA SER A 28 17.99 -30.38 4.03
C SER A 28 16.91 -31.06 4.86
N ASP A 29 16.27 -30.33 5.77
CA ASP A 29 15.29 -30.88 6.71
C ASP A 29 13.84 -30.77 6.20
N VAL A 30 13.65 -30.21 5.00
CA VAL A 30 12.33 -29.93 4.42
C VAL A 30 12.16 -30.60 3.05
N THR A 31 10.92 -30.91 2.70
CA THR A 31 10.54 -31.47 1.40
C THR A 31 10.21 -30.35 0.41
N GLY A 32 10.23 -30.66 -0.90
CA GLY A 32 9.99 -29.66 -1.95
C GLY A 32 8.63 -28.96 -1.88
N ASP A 33 7.62 -29.61 -1.29
CA ASP A 33 6.26 -29.10 -1.07
C ASP A 33 6.09 -28.39 0.28
N THR A 34 7.14 -28.29 1.10
CA THR A 34 7.08 -27.59 2.40
C THR A 34 6.83 -26.10 2.18
N TRP A 35 5.78 -25.56 2.80
CA TRP A 35 5.45 -24.13 2.74
C TRP A 35 6.54 -23.27 3.39
N ILE A 36 7.00 -22.25 2.65
CA ILE A 36 7.95 -21.24 3.12
C ILE A 36 7.23 -19.91 3.31
N LEU A 37 7.19 -19.42 4.55
CA LEU A 37 6.58 -18.12 4.88
C LEU A 37 7.63 -17.06 5.22
N GLU A 38 7.63 -15.97 4.46
CA GLU A 38 8.42 -14.77 4.72
C GLU A 38 7.54 -13.61 5.19
N LEU A 39 8.15 -12.58 5.76
CA LEU A 39 7.40 -11.40 6.21
C LEU A 39 6.75 -10.64 5.06
N GLU A 40 7.31 -10.67 3.85
CA GLU A 40 6.75 -10.04 2.66
C GLU A 40 5.45 -10.70 2.18
N ASP A 41 5.24 -11.97 2.52
CA ASP A 41 4.04 -12.72 2.16
C ASP A 41 2.84 -12.37 3.02
N ILE A 42 3.05 -11.66 4.14
CA ILE A 42 1.97 -11.28 5.08
C ILE A 42 1.63 -9.81 4.85
N GLU A 43 0.36 -9.53 4.55
CA GLU A 43 -0.14 -8.16 4.41
C GLU A 43 -0.16 -7.44 5.77
N LYS A 44 0.20 -6.15 5.75
CA LYS A 44 0.17 -5.29 6.93
C LYS A 44 -1.27 -5.20 7.50
N ASP A 45 -1.42 -5.27 8.82
CA ASP A 45 -2.67 -5.07 9.58
C ASP A 45 -3.86 -6.00 9.27
N SER A 46 -3.82 -6.84 8.23
CA SER A 46 -4.98 -7.65 7.81
C SER A 46 -4.89 -9.14 8.13
N SER A 47 -3.71 -9.62 8.52
CA SER A 47 -3.43 -11.06 8.69
C SER A 47 -3.61 -11.90 7.41
N LYS A 48 -3.73 -11.28 6.24
CA LYS A 48 -3.84 -11.99 4.96
C LYS A 48 -2.47 -12.44 4.48
N ILE A 49 -2.42 -13.68 3.99
CA ILE A 49 -1.28 -14.19 3.23
C ILE A 49 -1.49 -13.78 1.77
N ILE A 50 -0.60 -12.92 1.25
CA ILE A 50 -0.62 -12.40 -0.13
C ILE A 50 -0.06 -13.46 -1.09
N GLN A 51 0.94 -14.21 -0.65
CA GLN A 51 1.64 -15.19 -1.47
C GLN A 51 1.97 -16.44 -0.66
N ARG A 52 1.81 -17.61 -1.29
CA ARG A 52 2.20 -18.90 -0.71
C ARG A 52 3.14 -19.60 -1.66
N LEU A 53 4.39 -19.80 -1.22
CA LEU A 53 5.44 -20.48 -1.97
C LEU A 53 5.95 -21.69 -1.18
N ASP A 54 6.30 -22.76 -1.88
CA ASP A 54 6.95 -23.94 -1.30
C ASP A 54 8.48 -23.87 -1.42
N ALA A 55 9.16 -24.87 -0.85
CA ALA A 55 10.62 -24.95 -0.85
C ALA A 55 11.22 -25.09 -2.26
N THR A 56 10.45 -25.62 -3.22
CA THR A 56 10.86 -25.73 -4.64
C THR A 56 10.84 -24.36 -5.31
N ALA A 57 9.78 -23.59 -5.10
CA ALA A 57 9.61 -22.25 -5.63
C ALA A 57 10.49 -21.21 -4.91
N ARG A 58 10.79 -21.41 -3.63
CA ARG A 58 11.63 -20.52 -2.80
C ARG A 58 12.66 -21.32 -1.99
N PRO A 59 13.74 -21.81 -2.62
CA PRO A 59 14.84 -22.44 -1.90
C PRO A 59 15.54 -21.41 -1.01
N PHE A 60 15.98 -21.83 0.18
CA PHE A 60 16.62 -20.94 1.16
C PHE A 60 17.96 -21.51 1.65
N LYS A 61 18.89 -20.62 2.03
CA LYS A 61 20.20 -21.01 2.58
C LYS A 61 20.30 -20.78 4.10
N SER A 62 19.57 -19.81 4.62
CA SER A 62 19.58 -19.47 6.04
C SER A 62 18.66 -20.38 6.85
N THR A 63 18.95 -20.57 8.12
CA THR A 63 18.06 -21.30 9.03
C THR A 63 16.67 -20.66 9.08
N LYS A 64 15.64 -21.49 9.21
CA LYS A 64 14.22 -21.10 9.34
C LYS A 64 13.64 -21.66 10.63
N ASN A 65 12.53 -21.08 11.09
CA ASN A 65 11.75 -21.61 12.21
C ASN A 65 10.65 -22.53 11.66
N LYS A 66 10.56 -23.76 12.17
CA LYS A 66 9.44 -24.66 11.88
C LYS A 66 8.18 -24.21 12.61
N PHE A 67 7.04 -24.41 11.98
CA PHE A 67 5.73 -24.21 12.58
C PHE A 67 4.74 -25.28 12.13
N SER A 68 3.74 -25.51 12.97
CA SER A 68 2.66 -26.46 12.73
C SER A 68 1.35 -25.74 12.41
N LYS A 69 0.44 -26.45 11.75
CA LYS A 69 -0.96 -26.01 11.62
C LYS A 69 -1.54 -25.67 13.00
N GLY A 70 -2.15 -24.51 13.10
CA GLY A 70 -2.74 -23.96 14.33
C GLY A 70 -1.82 -23.02 15.10
N ASP A 71 -0.53 -22.96 14.79
CA ASP A 71 0.41 -22.04 15.45
C ASP A 71 0.09 -20.58 15.11
N VAL A 72 0.29 -19.70 16.08
CA VAL A 72 0.23 -18.25 15.91
C VAL A 72 1.60 -17.75 15.47
N LEU A 73 1.70 -17.24 14.26
CA LEU A 73 2.93 -16.75 13.64
C LEU A 73 3.03 -15.24 13.83
N TYR A 74 3.97 -14.79 14.67
CA TYR A 74 4.16 -13.39 15.01
C TYR A 74 5.41 -12.80 14.35
N GLY A 75 5.24 -11.77 13.50
CA GLY A 75 6.36 -11.03 12.93
C GLY A 75 7.04 -10.12 13.94
N LYS A 76 8.24 -10.48 14.41
CA LYS A 76 8.98 -9.69 15.41
C LYS A 76 9.71 -8.47 14.82
N LEU A 77 9.93 -8.46 13.50
CA LEU A 77 10.59 -7.39 12.77
C LEU A 77 9.58 -6.36 12.28
N ARG A 78 9.88 -5.08 12.51
CA ARG A 78 8.98 -3.96 12.23
C ARG A 78 7.58 -4.23 12.79
N PRO A 79 7.46 -4.43 14.11
CA PRO A 79 6.21 -4.88 14.74
C PRO A 79 5.04 -3.93 14.50
N TYR A 80 5.28 -2.64 14.26
CA TYR A 80 4.28 -1.66 13.80
C TYR A 80 3.55 -2.03 12.49
N LEU A 81 4.02 -3.04 11.76
CA LEU A 81 3.32 -3.61 10.60
C LEU A 81 2.22 -4.62 11.00
N ASN A 82 2.15 -4.99 12.28
CA ASN A 82 1.12 -5.84 12.88
C ASN A 82 0.86 -7.14 12.10
N LYS A 83 1.95 -7.80 11.71
CA LYS A 83 1.92 -9.03 10.90
C LYS A 83 1.80 -10.23 11.83
N VAL A 84 0.56 -10.68 12.04
CA VAL A 84 0.23 -11.86 12.86
C VAL A 84 -0.71 -12.75 12.06
N VAL A 85 -0.48 -14.06 12.03
CA VAL A 85 -1.26 -15.04 11.24
C VAL A 85 -1.45 -16.32 12.05
N ILE A 86 -2.58 -17.02 11.89
CA ILE A 86 -2.73 -18.40 12.36
C ILE A 86 -2.40 -19.33 11.19
N ALA A 87 -1.48 -20.26 11.39
CA ALA A 87 -1.07 -21.21 10.37
C ALA A 87 -2.23 -22.18 10.03
N ASP A 88 -2.70 -22.15 8.79
CA ASP A 88 -3.70 -23.09 8.26
C ASP A 88 -3.10 -24.43 7.82
N ASN A 89 -1.77 -24.46 7.60
CA ASN A 89 -0.95 -25.65 7.30
C ASN A 89 0.41 -25.56 8.00
N SER A 90 1.11 -26.69 8.14
CA SER A 90 2.48 -26.71 8.66
C SER A 90 3.50 -26.24 7.62
N GLY A 91 4.64 -25.74 8.08
CA GLY A 91 5.68 -25.21 7.20
C GLY A 91 6.88 -24.65 7.96
N VAL A 92 7.66 -23.81 7.28
CA VAL A 92 8.80 -23.12 7.87
C VAL A 92 8.76 -21.64 7.53
N CYS A 93 9.20 -20.79 8.45
CA CYS A 93 9.14 -19.35 8.31
C CYS A 93 10.50 -18.70 8.59
N SER A 94 10.65 -17.45 8.13
CA SER A 94 11.79 -16.61 8.47
C SER A 94 12.06 -16.60 9.98
N THR A 95 13.32 -16.42 10.40
CA THR A 95 13.67 -16.27 11.83
C THR A 95 13.14 -14.98 12.45
N GLU A 96 12.66 -14.07 11.60
CA GLU A 96 11.92 -12.84 11.93
C GLU A 96 10.41 -13.06 12.16
N ILE A 97 9.95 -14.30 12.00
CA ILE A 97 8.61 -14.75 12.41
C ILE A 97 8.80 -15.75 13.56
N ILE A 98 8.07 -15.56 14.65
CA ILE A 98 8.09 -16.43 15.81
C ILE A 98 6.80 -17.25 15.82
N PRO A 99 6.89 -18.58 15.61
CA PRO A 99 5.79 -19.49 15.86
C PRO A 99 5.53 -19.59 17.36
N LEU A 100 4.27 -19.44 17.74
CA LEU A 100 3.79 -19.53 19.12
C LEU A 100 2.63 -20.52 19.16
N ASN A 101 2.70 -21.47 20.09
CA ASN A 101 1.60 -22.38 20.39
C ASN A 101 1.36 -22.36 21.90
N ALA A 102 0.12 -22.07 22.30
CA ALA A 102 -0.30 -21.91 23.68
C ALA A 102 -1.36 -22.94 24.10
N GLU A 103 -1.79 -23.80 23.17
CA GLU A 103 -2.72 -24.89 23.41
C GLU A 103 -2.10 -25.98 24.32
N PRO A 104 -2.90 -26.71 25.11
CA PRO A 104 -4.35 -26.58 25.25
C PRO A 104 -4.79 -25.53 26.28
N TYR A 105 -3.85 -24.80 26.89
CA TYR A 105 -4.12 -23.94 28.03
C TYR A 105 -4.63 -22.55 27.65
N ILE A 106 -4.27 -22.08 26.46
CA ILE A 106 -4.77 -20.84 25.86
C ILE A 106 -5.28 -21.18 24.46
N ASP A 107 -6.47 -20.68 24.11
CA ASP A 107 -6.96 -20.80 22.73
C ASP A 107 -6.06 -19.97 21.80
N ASN A 108 -5.47 -20.60 20.78
CA ASN A 108 -4.53 -19.90 19.89
C ASN A 108 -5.18 -18.72 19.14
N ARG A 109 -6.50 -18.71 18.93
CA ARG A 109 -7.22 -17.55 18.36
C ARG A 109 -7.28 -16.40 19.36
N TYR A 110 -7.46 -16.69 20.65
CA TYR A 110 -7.38 -15.68 21.70
C TYR A 110 -5.98 -15.03 21.74
N LEU A 111 -4.92 -15.84 21.70
CA LEU A 111 -3.54 -15.35 21.60
C LEU A 111 -3.33 -14.51 20.33
N PHE A 112 -3.78 -15.00 19.18
CA PHE A 112 -3.71 -14.30 17.90
C PHE A 112 -4.34 -12.89 18.00
N TYR A 113 -5.54 -12.79 18.57
CA TYR A 113 -6.20 -11.50 18.74
C TYR A 113 -5.49 -10.59 19.75
N TRP A 114 -4.89 -11.14 20.80
CA TRP A 114 -4.12 -10.37 21.78
C TRP A 114 -2.90 -9.72 21.12
N LEU A 115 -2.13 -10.49 20.35
CA LEU A 115 -0.93 -10.00 19.66
C LEU A 115 -1.26 -8.96 18.59
N LYS A 116 -2.49 -8.92 18.09
CA LYS A 116 -2.99 -7.90 17.14
C LYS A 116 -3.53 -6.62 17.79
N SER A 117 -3.75 -6.64 19.10
CA SER A 117 -4.37 -5.53 19.81
C SER A 117 -3.44 -4.34 19.92
N GLU A 118 -4.01 -3.13 19.91
CA GLU A 118 -3.28 -1.89 20.14
C GLU A 118 -2.51 -1.90 21.47
N ILE A 119 -3.08 -2.52 22.52
CA ILE A 119 -2.43 -2.65 23.83
C ILE A 119 -1.08 -3.38 23.73
N PHE A 120 -1.05 -4.50 23.00
CA PHE A 120 0.19 -5.24 22.79
C PHE A 120 1.13 -4.48 21.87
N LEU A 121 0.61 -3.92 20.78
CA LEU A 121 1.39 -3.19 19.79
C LEU A 121 2.09 -1.95 20.38
N ASP A 122 1.40 -1.19 21.24
CA ASP A 122 1.94 -0.02 21.94
C ASP A 122 3.11 -0.40 22.85
N PHE A 123 2.96 -1.49 23.62
CA PHE A 123 4.05 -2.02 24.42
C PHE A 123 5.24 -2.37 23.53
N VAL A 124 5.01 -3.13 22.46
CA VAL A 124 6.09 -3.58 21.58
C VAL A 124 6.82 -2.40 20.93
N ASN A 125 6.09 -1.38 20.47
CA ASN A 125 6.69 -0.18 19.90
C ASN A 125 7.53 0.60 20.93
N SER A 126 7.13 0.59 22.22
CA SER A 126 7.87 1.28 23.29
C SER A 126 9.18 0.61 23.69
N VAL A 127 9.30 -0.71 23.49
CA VAL A 127 10.48 -1.51 23.85
C VAL A 127 11.30 -1.98 22.66
N SER A 128 10.83 -1.71 21.43
CA SER A 128 11.54 -2.10 20.21
C SER A 128 12.86 -1.35 20.07
N TYR A 129 13.90 -2.05 19.63
CA TYR A 129 15.23 -1.48 19.39
C TYR A 129 15.63 -1.57 17.92
N GLY A 130 16.44 -0.62 17.46
CA GLY A 130 16.96 -0.54 16.08
C GLY A 130 16.25 0.53 15.25
N VAL A 131 17.01 1.53 14.77
CA VAL A 131 16.47 2.74 14.12
C VAL A 131 15.71 2.43 12.83
N ASN A 132 16.28 1.63 11.91
CA ASN A 132 15.66 1.32 10.61
C ASN A 132 14.93 -0.04 10.58
N MET A 133 15.22 -0.91 11.55
CA MET A 133 14.74 -2.29 11.61
C MET A 133 14.35 -2.65 13.06
N PRO A 134 13.31 -1.99 13.63
CA PRO A 134 12.92 -2.24 15.00
C PRO A 134 12.48 -3.69 15.20
N ARG A 135 12.88 -4.29 16.32
CA ARG A 135 12.55 -5.68 16.67
C ARG A 135 12.05 -5.80 18.09
N LEU A 136 11.12 -6.74 18.30
CA LEU A 136 10.81 -7.25 19.63
C LEU A 136 11.83 -8.34 20.01
N GLY A 137 12.68 -8.05 20.99
CA GLY A 137 13.66 -9.00 21.50
C GLY A 137 13.01 -10.10 22.35
N THR A 138 13.70 -11.23 22.53
CA THR A 138 13.18 -12.35 23.34
C THR A 138 12.92 -11.95 24.78
N LYS A 139 13.81 -11.15 25.39
CA LYS A 139 13.65 -10.70 26.79
C LYS A 139 12.41 -9.84 26.95
N ASP A 140 12.21 -8.88 26.05
CA ASP A 140 11.07 -7.96 26.08
C ASP A 140 9.75 -8.68 25.73
N GLY A 141 9.78 -9.63 24.79
CA GLY A 141 8.62 -10.45 24.46
C GLY A 141 8.18 -11.37 25.60
N LEU A 142 9.12 -11.88 26.42
CA LEU A 142 8.77 -12.67 27.61
C LEU A 142 8.04 -11.84 28.66
N VAL A 143 8.43 -10.57 28.85
CA VAL A 143 7.81 -9.67 29.85
C VAL A 143 6.64 -8.86 29.30
N ALA A 144 6.30 -9.05 28.02
CA ALA A 144 5.20 -8.34 27.38
C ALA A 144 3.88 -8.59 28.13
N PRO A 145 3.01 -7.58 28.28
CA PRO A 145 1.76 -7.74 29.00
C PRO A 145 0.87 -8.77 28.31
N PHE A 146 0.15 -9.55 29.10
CA PHE A 146 -0.86 -10.50 28.64
C PHE A 146 -2.05 -10.52 29.60
N ILE A 147 -3.25 -10.52 29.05
CA ILE A 147 -4.49 -10.63 29.84
C ILE A 147 -4.99 -12.07 29.75
N LEU A 148 -4.99 -12.76 30.88
CA LEU A 148 -5.45 -14.12 31.00
C LEU A 148 -6.92 -14.16 31.43
N ALA A 149 -7.80 -14.49 30.48
CA ALA A 149 -9.17 -14.87 30.76
C ALA A 149 -9.26 -16.39 31.06
N PRO A 150 -10.28 -16.86 31.78
CA PRO A 150 -10.65 -18.28 31.88
C PRO A 150 -10.77 -18.96 30.51
N LEU A 151 -10.32 -20.21 30.37
CA LEU A 151 -10.25 -20.89 29.06
C LEU A 151 -11.60 -20.95 28.33
N ALA A 152 -12.70 -21.20 29.05
CA ALA A 152 -14.04 -21.18 28.46
C ALA A 152 -14.39 -19.81 27.87
N GLU A 153 -14.02 -18.74 28.58
CA GLU A 153 -14.26 -17.36 28.13
C GLU A 153 -13.36 -16.98 26.95
N GLN A 154 -12.10 -17.43 26.93
CA GLN A 154 -11.19 -17.19 25.80
C GLN A 154 -11.80 -17.66 24.47
N LYS A 155 -12.39 -18.86 24.46
CA LYS A 155 -13.07 -19.44 23.29
C LYS A 155 -14.24 -18.57 22.82
N VAL A 156 -15.06 -18.11 23.77
CA VAL A 156 -16.20 -17.23 23.47
C VAL A 156 -15.75 -15.86 22.95
N ILE A 157 -14.67 -15.31 23.50
CA ILE A 157 -14.06 -14.07 23.00
C ILE A 157 -13.59 -14.27 21.56
N ALA A 158 -12.85 -15.34 21.29
CA ALA A 158 -12.35 -15.67 19.96
C ALA A 158 -13.50 -15.84 18.95
N ASP A 159 -14.55 -16.61 19.28
CA ASP A 159 -15.71 -16.83 18.41
C ASP A 159 -16.44 -15.53 18.08
N LYS A 160 -16.60 -14.63 19.07
CA LYS A 160 -17.20 -13.31 18.85
C LYS A 160 -16.32 -12.44 17.97
N LEU A 161 -15.00 -12.42 18.20
CA LEU A 161 -14.06 -11.66 17.39
C LEU A 161 -14.02 -12.16 15.94
N ASP A 162 -13.96 -13.48 15.72
CA ASP A 162 -14.06 -14.11 14.40
C ASP A 162 -15.32 -13.62 13.68
N THR A 163 -16.48 -13.68 14.35
CA THR A 163 -17.77 -13.26 13.79
C THR A 163 -17.81 -11.77 13.45
N HIS A 164 -17.35 -10.90 14.35
CA HIS A 164 -17.40 -9.46 14.15
C HIS A 164 -16.40 -8.98 13.10
N LEU A 165 -15.18 -9.52 13.11
CA LEU A 165 -14.13 -9.13 12.16
C LEU A 165 -14.39 -9.68 10.75
N ALA A 166 -15.01 -10.85 10.62
CA ALA A 166 -15.49 -11.33 9.31
C ALA A 166 -16.56 -10.40 8.70
N LYS A 167 -17.48 -9.88 9.53
CA LYS A 167 -18.48 -8.88 9.08
C LYS A 167 -17.81 -7.58 8.66
N VAL A 168 -16.82 -7.12 9.41
CA VAL A 168 -16.01 -5.93 9.09
C VAL A 168 -15.35 -6.07 7.72
N GLU A 169 -14.70 -7.20 7.46
CA GLU A 169 -14.03 -7.44 6.19
C GLU A 169 -15.01 -7.47 5.01
N THR A 170 -16.18 -8.10 5.21
CA THR A 170 -17.26 -8.10 4.21
C THR A 170 -17.75 -6.68 3.90
N ILE A 171 -17.94 -5.85 4.94
CA ILE A 171 -18.37 -4.45 4.77
C ILE A 171 -17.29 -3.64 4.06
N LYS A 172 -16.02 -3.81 4.46
CA LYS A 172 -14.87 -3.15 3.84
C LYS A 172 -14.80 -3.44 2.34
N SER A 173 -14.83 -4.73 1.97
CA SER A 173 -14.82 -5.17 0.57
C SER A 173 -15.97 -4.57 -0.22
N ARG A 174 -17.20 -4.52 0.33
CA ARG A 174 -18.34 -3.88 -0.34
C ARG A 174 -18.13 -2.37 -0.53
N LEU A 175 -17.65 -1.67 0.49
CA LEU A 175 -17.40 -0.23 0.41
C LEU A 175 -16.33 0.10 -0.64
N GLU A 176 -15.30 -0.74 -0.78
CA GLU A 176 -14.21 -0.57 -1.75
C GLU A 176 -14.68 -0.72 -3.22
N THR A 177 -15.84 -1.35 -3.46
CA THR A 177 -16.41 -1.46 -4.83
C THR A 177 -17.24 -0.24 -5.25
N ILE A 178 -17.69 0.59 -4.31
CA ILE A 178 -18.55 1.75 -4.58
C ILE A 178 -17.94 2.74 -5.58
N PRO A 179 -16.65 3.11 -5.51
CA PRO A 179 -16.05 4.05 -6.47
C PRO A 179 -16.21 3.61 -7.93
N GLU A 180 -16.01 2.32 -8.23
CA GLU A 180 -16.15 1.82 -9.61
C GLU A 180 -17.63 1.79 -10.05
N ILE A 181 -18.56 1.47 -9.14
CA ILE A 181 -20.00 1.56 -9.41
C ILE A 181 -20.40 3.01 -9.76
N LEU A 182 -19.94 3.99 -8.97
CA LEU A 182 -20.24 5.40 -9.19
C LEU A 182 -19.64 5.93 -10.49
N LYS A 183 -18.44 5.49 -10.85
CA LYS A 183 -17.82 5.80 -12.16
C LYS A 183 -18.66 5.27 -13.33
N ASN A 184 -19.15 4.03 -13.25
CA ASN A 184 -20.03 3.46 -14.27
C ASN A 184 -21.39 4.16 -14.32
N PHE A 185 -21.94 4.53 -13.15
CA PHE A 185 -23.14 5.35 -13.06
C PHE A 185 -22.97 6.70 -13.78
N ARG A 186 -21.90 7.45 -13.49
CA ARG A 186 -21.62 8.74 -14.16
C ARG A 186 -21.56 8.60 -15.68
N ARG A 187 -20.87 7.58 -16.18
CA ARG A 187 -20.80 7.27 -17.63
C ARG A 187 -22.18 6.96 -18.24
N SER A 188 -23.01 6.20 -17.52
CA SER A 188 -24.36 5.87 -17.95
C SER A 188 -25.26 7.11 -18.01
N VAL A 189 -25.17 7.98 -16.99
CA VAL A 189 -25.90 9.26 -16.94
C VAL A 189 -25.53 10.14 -18.13
N LEU A 190 -24.24 10.36 -18.40
CA LEU A 190 -23.81 11.14 -19.58
C LEU A 190 -24.35 10.54 -20.87
N SER A 191 -24.27 9.22 -21.02
CA SER A 191 -24.75 8.55 -22.23
C SER A 191 -26.27 8.68 -22.41
N ALA A 192 -27.04 8.60 -21.32
CA ALA A 192 -28.49 8.80 -21.30
C ALA A 192 -28.88 10.26 -21.59
N ALA A 193 -28.11 11.21 -21.07
CA ALA A 193 -28.31 12.64 -21.24
C ALA A 193 -28.28 13.03 -22.73
N VAL A 194 -27.24 12.60 -23.42
CA VAL A 194 -26.95 13.02 -24.81
C VAL A 194 -27.63 12.15 -25.88
N CYS A 195 -28.47 11.20 -25.46
CA CYS A 195 -29.41 10.51 -26.36
C CYS A 195 -30.88 10.82 -26.03
N GLY A 196 -31.11 11.84 -25.20
CA GLY A 196 -32.44 12.36 -24.90
C GLY A 196 -33.28 11.53 -23.94
N LYS A 197 -32.71 10.45 -23.34
CA LYS A 197 -33.42 9.61 -22.36
C LYS A 197 -33.69 10.34 -21.06
N LEU A 198 -32.77 11.21 -20.63
CA LEU A 198 -32.98 11.95 -19.38
C LEU A 198 -34.08 13.00 -19.48
N THR A 199 -34.46 13.45 -20.67
CA THR A 199 -35.44 14.52 -20.90
C THR A 199 -36.65 14.06 -21.69
N GLU A 200 -36.89 12.75 -21.81
CA GLU A 200 -38.00 12.20 -22.61
C GLU A 200 -39.36 12.77 -22.19
N GLU A 201 -39.74 12.61 -20.92
CA GLU A 201 -40.99 13.15 -20.36
C GLU A 201 -41.06 14.68 -20.46
N TRP A 202 -39.96 15.37 -20.17
CA TRP A 202 -39.90 16.83 -20.25
C TRP A 202 -40.12 17.35 -21.68
N ARG A 203 -39.62 16.63 -22.68
CA ARG A 203 -39.77 16.98 -24.10
C ARG A 203 -41.23 16.85 -24.55
N GLU A 204 -41.94 15.86 -24.04
CA GLU A 204 -43.37 15.67 -24.30
C GLU A 204 -44.23 16.80 -23.73
N GLU A 205 -43.79 17.46 -22.66
CA GLU A 205 -44.55 18.56 -22.04
C GLU A 205 -44.25 19.93 -22.67
N ASN A 206 -43.01 20.16 -23.14
CA ASN A 206 -42.55 21.51 -23.47
C ASN A 206 -42.46 21.81 -24.98
N HIS A 207 -42.26 20.79 -25.82
CA HIS A 207 -42.26 20.90 -27.29
C HIS A 207 -41.41 22.04 -27.90
N PHE A 208 -40.27 22.38 -27.30
CA PHE A 208 -39.37 23.38 -27.86
C PHE A 208 -38.77 22.90 -29.20
N ILE A 209 -38.79 23.78 -30.19
CA ILE A 209 -38.22 23.51 -31.53
C ILE A 209 -36.79 24.07 -31.54
N PRO A 210 -35.77 23.25 -31.85
CA PRO A 210 -34.40 23.76 -31.89
C PRO A 210 -34.20 24.74 -33.04
N SER A 211 -33.57 25.88 -32.75
CA SER A 211 -33.11 26.82 -33.77
C SER A 211 -31.69 26.44 -34.20
N TYR A 212 -31.57 25.78 -35.34
CA TYR A 212 -30.27 25.33 -35.83
C TYR A 212 -29.42 26.50 -36.32
N PRO A 213 -28.11 26.53 -36.00
CA PRO A 213 -27.22 27.53 -36.58
C PRO A 213 -27.09 27.31 -38.09
N ASP A 214 -27.08 28.41 -38.86
CA ASP A 214 -26.74 28.37 -40.28
C ASP A 214 -25.37 27.69 -40.49
N LYS A 215 -25.16 27.12 -41.69
CA LYS A 215 -23.90 26.41 -42.05
C LYS A 215 -22.69 27.24 -41.58
N GLY A 216 -21.88 26.65 -40.69
CA GLY A 216 -20.78 27.32 -40.01
C GLY A 216 -19.78 27.92 -41.00
N LYS A 217 -19.13 29.00 -40.58
CA LYS A 217 -18.10 29.70 -41.36
C LYS A 217 -16.79 28.89 -41.48
N GLU A 218 -16.60 27.87 -40.64
CA GLU A 218 -15.34 27.13 -40.54
C GLU A 218 -15.31 25.83 -41.34
N LYS A 219 -14.13 25.53 -41.89
CA LYS A 219 -13.86 24.29 -42.62
C LYS A 219 -13.79 23.11 -41.63
N PHE A 220 -14.53 22.05 -41.91
CA PHE A 220 -14.42 20.75 -41.25
C PHE A 220 -14.30 19.62 -42.28
N LYS A 221 -14.00 18.40 -41.84
CA LYS A 221 -13.87 17.23 -42.70
C LYS A 221 -15.22 16.53 -42.84
N THR A 222 -15.90 16.76 -43.96
CA THR A 222 -17.23 16.21 -44.25
C THR A 222 -17.28 14.69 -44.10
N ASP A 223 -16.31 13.97 -44.65
CA ASP A 223 -16.25 12.50 -44.58
C ASP A 223 -16.21 11.98 -43.13
N LEU A 224 -15.51 12.69 -42.23
CA LEU A 224 -15.47 12.32 -40.81
C LEU A 224 -16.81 12.55 -40.13
N PHE A 225 -17.46 13.68 -40.44
CA PHE A 225 -18.77 14.01 -39.90
C PHE A 225 -19.85 13.02 -40.36
N GLU A 226 -19.87 12.68 -41.65
CA GLU A 226 -20.81 11.70 -42.21
C GLU A 226 -20.62 10.31 -41.60
N ALA A 227 -19.37 9.86 -41.47
CA ALA A 227 -19.05 8.60 -40.78
C ALA A 227 -19.45 8.63 -39.30
N ALA A 228 -19.26 9.77 -38.62
CA ALA A 228 -19.63 9.95 -37.22
C ALA A 228 -21.15 9.85 -37.02
N ILE A 229 -21.97 10.49 -37.87
CA ILE A 229 -23.44 10.41 -37.82
C ILE A 229 -23.92 8.95 -37.86
N GLN A 230 -23.35 8.13 -38.75
CA GLN A 230 -23.72 6.71 -38.87
C GLN A 230 -23.41 5.90 -37.61
N SER A 231 -22.49 6.38 -36.78
CA SER A 231 -22.05 5.68 -35.57
C SER A 231 -22.81 6.09 -34.30
N LEU A 232 -23.65 7.12 -34.38
CA LEU A 232 -24.44 7.65 -33.28
C LEU A 232 -25.55 6.67 -32.85
N PRO A 233 -25.94 6.68 -31.57
CA PRO A 233 -27.11 5.96 -31.11
C PRO A 233 -28.39 6.55 -31.70
N LYS A 234 -29.52 5.86 -31.50
CA LYS A 234 -30.83 6.43 -31.81
C LYS A 234 -31.05 7.70 -30.96
N LEU A 235 -31.36 8.80 -31.64
CA LEU A 235 -31.67 10.10 -31.04
C LEU A 235 -33.18 10.38 -31.14
N PRO A 236 -33.72 11.31 -30.32
CA PRO A 236 -35.07 11.83 -30.49
C PRO A 236 -35.27 12.41 -31.90
N LYS A 237 -36.51 12.35 -32.42
CA LYS A 237 -36.80 12.75 -33.81
C LYS A 237 -36.66 14.25 -34.03
N GLU A 238 -36.86 15.02 -32.97
CA GLU A 238 -36.82 16.47 -32.91
C GLU A 238 -35.37 16.99 -32.89
N TRP A 239 -34.41 16.13 -32.53
CA TRP A 239 -33.00 16.50 -32.47
C TRP A 239 -32.39 16.37 -33.86
N VAL A 240 -31.54 17.34 -34.23
CA VAL A 240 -30.63 17.16 -35.36
C VAL A 240 -29.23 16.92 -34.87
N VAL A 241 -28.37 16.53 -35.79
CA VAL A 241 -26.93 16.40 -35.56
C VAL A 241 -26.23 17.46 -36.38
N VAL A 242 -25.39 18.26 -35.74
CA VAL A 242 -24.60 19.30 -36.39
C VAL A 242 -23.11 19.00 -36.26
N PRO A 243 -22.27 19.40 -37.22
CA PRO A 243 -20.83 19.37 -37.02
C PRO A 243 -20.46 20.40 -35.96
N ALA A 244 -19.50 20.09 -35.10
CA ALA A 244 -19.05 21.00 -34.05
C ALA A 244 -18.62 22.37 -34.63
N ALA A 245 -18.07 22.41 -35.84
CA ALA A 245 -17.75 23.65 -36.57
C ALA A 245 -18.90 24.67 -36.65
N ASN A 246 -20.15 24.23 -36.66
CA ASN A 246 -21.32 25.13 -36.74
C ASN A 246 -21.69 25.77 -35.39
N ILE A 247 -21.18 25.21 -34.28
CA ILE A 247 -21.53 25.61 -32.91
C ILE A 247 -20.32 26.13 -32.12
N LEU A 248 -19.17 26.30 -32.77
CA LEU A 248 -17.93 26.80 -32.17
C LEU A 248 -17.58 28.18 -32.75
N GLU A 249 -17.09 29.07 -31.90
CA GLU A 249 -16.58 30.39 -32.29
C GLU A 249 -15.06 30.40 -32.48
N TYR A 250 -14.35 29.52 -31.78
CA TYR A 250 -12.89 29.49 -31.80
C TYR A 250 -12.34 28.12 -31.40
N VAL A 251 -11.32 27.64 -32.11
CA VAL A 251 -10.59 26.42 -31.77
C VAL A 251 -9.10 26.63 -32.02
N THR A 252 -8.28 26.40 -30.99
CA THR A 252 -6.82 26.49 -31.08
C THR A 252 -6.13 25.44 -30.21
N SER A 253 -4.83 25.23 -30.42
CA SER A 253 -4.00 24.43 -29.52
C SER A 253 -3.26 25.31 -28.52
N GLY A 254 -2.80 24.77 -27.40
CA GLY A 254 -2.01 25.55 -26.46
C GLY A 254 -0.57 25.86 -26.88
N SER A 255 0.11 26.64 -26.05
CA SER A 255 1.46 27.14 -26.32
C SER A 255 2.54 26.06 -26.13
N ARG A 256 3.59 26.13 -26.96
CA ARG A 256 4.74 25.20 -26.94
C ARG A 256 5.95 25.86 -26.30
N GLY A 257 6.80 25.07 -25.63
CA GLY A 257 8.04 25.56 -25.04
C GLY A 257 7.90 26.38 -23.75
N TRP A 258 6.67 26.60 -23.27
CA TRP A 258 6.42 27.41 -22.07
C TRP A 258 6.78 26.72 -20.75
N ALA A 259 7.21 25.46 -20.80
CA ALA A 259 7.80 24.78 -19.65
C ALA A 259 9.05 25.52 -19.11
N ASN A 260 9.75 26.25 -19.97
CA ASN A 260 10.91 27.06 -19.59
C ASN A 260 10.55 28.30 -18.77
N TYR A 261 9.27 28.65 -18.68
CA TYR A 261 8.77 29.82 -17.96
C TYR A 261 7.93 29.44 -16.74
N TYR A 262 8.01 28.19 -16.28
CA TYR A 262 7.33 27.74 -15.07
C TYR A 262 7.77 28.56 -13.87
N ALA A 263 6.79 28.98 -13.09
CA ALA A 263 6.96 29.79 -11.90
C ALA A 263 5.95 29.35 -10.83
N ASP A 264 6.19 29.81 -9.59
CA ASP A 264 5.29 29.57 -8.46
C ASP A 264 4.08 30.54 -8.45
N GLU A 265 4.17 31.62 -9.22
CA GLU A 265 3.13 32.66 -9.38
C GLU A 265 3.09 33.15 -10.84
N GLY A 266 2.05 33.92 -11.20
CA GLY A 266 1.85 34.46 -12.54
C GLY A 266 0.56 33.93 -13.19
N ALA A 267 0.56 33.85 -14.52
CA ALA A 267 -0.60 33.36 -15.26
C ALA A 267 -0.75 31.84 -15.08
N LEU A 268 -1.98 31.37 -14.85
CA LEU A 268 -2.26 29.95 -14.71
C LEU A 268 -2.02 29.22 -16.03
N PHE A 269 -1.33 28.08 -15.98
CA PHE A 269 -1.00 27.28 -17.14
C PHE A 269 -1.65 25.89 -17.03
N LEU A 270 -2.81 25.76 -17.65
CA LEU A 270 -3.58 24.52 -17.67
C LEU A 270 -2.86 23.44 -18.46
N ARG A 271 -2.66 22.29 -17.81
CA ARG A 271 -2.00 21.11 -18.35
C ARG A 271 -3.00 19.98 -18.53
N MET A 272 -2.56 18.93 -19.22
CA MET A 272 -3.36 17.71 -19.39
C MET A 272 -3.76 17.07 -18.04
N SER A 273 -2.97 17.25 -16.97
CA SER A 273 -3.30 16.76 -15.63
C SER A 273 -4.56 17.41 -15.03
N ASN A 274 -4.90 18.62 -15.48
CA ASN A 274 -6.08 19.35 -15.02
C ASN A 274 -7.38 18.85 -15.67
N VAL A 275 -7.31 17.94 -16.65
CA VAL A 275 -8.49 17.41 -17.36
C VAL A 275 -8.67 15.93 -17.06
N ARG A 276 -9.82 15.58 -16.49
CA ARG A 276 -10.14 14.23 -15.99
C ARG A 276 -11.08 13.46 -16.93
N TYR A 277 -11.23 12.16 -16.65
CA TYR A 277 -12.09 11.26 -17.40
C TYR A 277 -13.51 11.10 -16.83
N ASP A 278 -13.67 11.39 -15.55
CA ASP A 278 -14.85 11.09 -14.75
C ASP A 278 -15.73 12.31 -14.47
N THR A 279 -15.30 13.48 -14.92
CA THR A 279 -16.00 14.75 -14.76
C THR A 279 -15.69 15.70 -15.91
N THR A 280 -16.64 16.60 -16.20
CA THR A 280 -16.48 17.74 -17.10
C THR A 280 -15.93 18.98 -16.38
N LYS A 281 -15.62 18.86 -15.08
CA LYS A 281 -15.01 19.94 -14.28
C LYS A 281 -13.50 19.90 -14.37
N LEU A 282 -12.88 21.08 -14.27
CA LEU A 282 -11.43 21.23 -14.21
C LEU A 282 -10.90 20.71 -12.85
N ASP A 283 -9.79 19.97 -12.88
CA ASP A 283 -9.08 19.57 -11.67
C ASP A 283 -8.06 20.65 -11.30
N LEU A 284 -8.27 21.27 -10.14
CA LEU A 284 -7.49 22.38 -9.62
C LEU A 284 -6.55 21.99 -8.47
N ASN A 285 -6.35 20.70 -8.23
CA ASN A 285 -5.50 20.23 -7.13
C ASN A 285 -3.98 20.40 -7.43
N ASP A 286 -3.60 20.36 -8.71
CA ASP A 286 -2.22 20.55 -9.19
C ASP A 286 -2.19 21.70 -10.21
N LEU A 287 -1.92 22.90 -9.71
CA LEU A 287 -1.83 24.11 -10.52
C LEU A 287 -0.38 24.40 -10.91
N GLN A 288 -0.19 24.95 -12.10
CA GLN A 288 1.10 25.44 -12.57
C GLN A 288 0.94 26.87 -13.05
N TYR A 289 1.89 27.73 -12.72
CA TYR A 289 1.92 29.10 -13.22
C TYR A 289 3.09 29.32 -14.18
N VAL A 290 2.97 30.35 -15.01
CA VAL A 290 4.02 30.82 -15.93
C VAL A 290 4.20 32.32 -15.85
N ASN A 291 5.46 32.76 -15.93
CA ASN A 291 5.83 34.17 -16.09
C ASN A 291 6.43 34.39 -17.48
N LEU A 292 5.63 34.95 -18.38
CA LEU A 292 5.97 35.08 -19.79
C LEU A 292 6.66 36.42 -20.07
N PRO A 293 7.74 36.44 -20.87
CA PRO A 293 8.28 37.68 -21.42
C PRO A 293 7.26 38.37 -22.35
N GLU A 294 7.30 39.71 -22.44
CA GLU A 294 6.39 40.51 -23.29
C GLU A 294 6.41 40.09 -24.78
N SER A 295 7.53 39.52 -25.25
CA SER A 295 7.71 39.09 -26.64
C SER A 295 7.00 37.78 -27.00
N VAL A 296 6.47 37.04 -26.01
CA VAL A 296 5.87 35.73 -26.21
C VAL A 296 4.36 35.87 -26.47
N GLU A 297 3.89 35.47 -27.65
CA GLU A 297 2.48 35.52 -28.00
C GLU A 297 1.64 34.53 -27.17
N GLY A 298 0.91 35.03 -26.17
CA GLY A 298 -0.03 34.24 -25.37
C GLY A 298 -1.50 34.35 -25.77
N LYS A 299 -1.89 35.46 -26.45
CA LYS A 299 -3.30 35.84 -26.65
C LYS A 299 -4.17 34.77 -27.31
N ARG A 300 -3.59 33.93 -28.18
CA ARG A 300 -4.34 32.86 -28.87
C ARG A 300 -4.89 31.81 -27.92
N SER A 301 -4.14 31.43 -26.88
CA SER A 301 -4.51 30.37 -25.93
C SER A 301 -5.10 30.91 -24.63
N LEU A 302 -5.40 32.22 -24.58
CA LEU A 302 -6.00 32.87 -23.42
C LEU A 302 -7.39 32.29 -23.17
N VAL A 303 -7.56 31.75 -21.98
CA VAL A 303 -8.75 31.05 -21.52
C VAL A 303 -9.81 32.06 -21.07
N ARG A 304 -11.07 31.76 -21.37
CA ARG A 304 -12.25 32.48 -20.87
C ARG A 304 -13.20 31.51 -20.18
N LYS A 305 -14.06 32.05 -19.32
CA LYS A 305 -15.17 31.27 -18.78
C LYS A 305 -16.04 30.70 -19.90
N ASN A 306 -16.51 29.48 -19.69
CA ASN A 306 -17.24 28.63 -20.63
C ASN A 306 -16.43 28.14 -21.84
N ASP A 307 -15.14 28.45 -21.95
CA ASP A 307 -14.28 27.69 -22.84
C ASP A 307 -14.21 26.22 -22.38
N LEU A 308 -14.00 25.32 -23.33
CA LEU A 308 -13.69 23.92 -23.09
C LEU A 308 -12.21 23.67 -23.35
N VAL A 309 -11.61 22.83 -22.51
CA VAL A 309 -10.26 22.30 -22.72
C VAL A 309 -10.34 20.83 -23.06
N ILE A 310 -9.80 20.43 -24.20
CA ILE A 310 -9.83 19.04 -24.69
C ILE A 310 -8.41 18.51 -24.80
N SER A 311 -8.13 17.32 -24.27
CA SER A 311 -6.82 16.70 -24.46
C SER A 311 -6.66 16.20 -25.90
N ILE A 312 -5.58 16.63 -26.55
CA ILE A 312 -5.33 16.39 -27.98
C ILE A 312 -4.06 15.58 -28.25
N THR A 313 -3.21 15.31 -27.27
CA THR A 313 -2.01 14.46 -27.41
C THR A 313 -1.76 13.67 -26.12
N ALA A 314 -0.91 12.64 -26.20
CA ALA A 314 -0.63 11.66 -25.15
C ALA A 314 -1.85 10.83 -24.75
N ASP A 315 -2.85 11.46 -24.14
CA ASP A 315 -4.10 10.83 -23.76
C ASP A 315 -5.32 11.64 -24.19
N VAL A 316 -5.74 11.39 -25.43
CA VAL A 316 -6.70 12.22 -26.17
C VAL A 316 -8.15 11.90 -25.80
N GLY A 317 -8.97 12.95 -25.67
CA GLY A 317 -10.43 12.89 -25.60
C GLY A 317 -11.02 13.22 -24.24
N ARG A 318 -10.22 13.66 -23.28
CA ARG A 318 -10.69 14.21 -22.01
C ARG A 318 -11.17 15.64 -22.25
N VAL A 319 -12.23 16.06 -21.57
CA VAL A 319 -12.80 17.40 -21.72
C VAL A 319 -13.14 17.98 -20.35
N ALA A 320 -12.86 19.27 -20.16
CA ALA A 320 -13.37 20.04 -19.04
C ALA A 320 -13.90 21.40 -19.52
N ARG A 321 -14.97 21.89 -18.89
CA ARG A 321 -15.43 23.26 -19.02
C ARG A 321 -14.73 24.13 -17.98
N ILE A 322 -14.38 25.34 -18.38
CA ILE A 322 -13.95 26.41 -17.49
C ILE A 322 -15.20 27.04 -16.86
N ASP A 323 -15.54 26.62 -15.65
CA ASP A 323 -16.71 27.08 -14.90
C ASP A 323 -16.41 28.27 -13.97
N LEU A 324 -15.14 28.64 -13.84
CA LEU A 324 -14.64 29.75 -13.02
C LEU A 324 -14.26 30.96 -13.88
N GLU A 325 -14.35 32.16 -13.29
CA GLU A 325 -13.65 33.34 -13.82
C GLU A 325 -12.18 33.22 -13.40
N LEU A 326 -11.30 32.93 -14.35
CA LEU A 326 -9.86 32.90 -14.15
C LEU A 326 -9.29 34.27 -14.54
N GLU A 327 -8.31 34.78 -13.80
CA GLU A 327 -7.67 36.07 -14.11
C GLU A 327 -6.92 35.99 -15.46
N GLU A 328 -5.69 35.48 -15.43
CA GLU A 328 -4.91 35.22 -16.64
C GLU A 328 -4.57 33.73 -16.67
N ALA A 329 -5.10 33.03 -17.68
CA ALA A 329 -4.90 31.60 -17.82
C ALA A 329 -4.68 31.19 -19.27
N TYR A 330 -3.79 30.23 -19.49
CA TYR A 330 -3.40 29.70 -20.78
C TYR A 330 -3.42 28.17 -20.78
N VAL A 331 -3.60 27.57 -21.95
CA VAL A 331 -3.49 26.11 -22.11
C VAL A 331 -2.16 25.68 -22.70
N ASN A 332 -1.68 24.51 -22.30
CA ASN A 332 -0.48 23.90 -22.84
C ASN A 332 -0.70 23.20 -24.19
N GLN A 333 0.38 22.89 -24.92
CA GLN A 333 0.33 22.25 -26.25
C GLN A 333 -0.44 20.91 -26.30
N HIS A 334 -0.65 20.26 -25.16
CA HIS A 334 -1.36 18.99 -25.07
C HIS A 334 -2.88 19.14 -24.97
N LEU A 335 -3.36 20.38 -24.85
CA LEU A 335 -4.76 20.75 -24.81
C LEU A 335 -5.15 21.60 -26.03
N ALA A 336 -6.38 21.40 -26.50
CA ALA A 336 -7.08 22.34 -27.36
C ALA A 336 -7.99 23.23 -26.50
N LEU A 337 -8.00 24.52 -26.79
CA LEU A 337 -8.97 25.47 -26.29
C LEU A 337 -10.10 25.58 -27.32
N VAL A 338 -11.33 25.35 -26.87
CA VAL A 338 -12.53 25.33 -27.69
C VAL A 338 -13.54 26.31 -27.11
N ARG A 339 -13.93 27.32 -27.88
CA ARG A 339 -14.92 28.32 -27.46
C ARG A 339 -16.27 28.00 -28.09
N PRO A 340 -17.28 27.61 -27.30
CA PRO A 340 -18.62 27.37 -27.81
C PRO A 340 -19.28 28.69 -28.24
N SER A 341 -20.14 28.63 -29.25
CA SER A 341 -20.97 29.77 -29.67
C SER A 341 -22.17 29.97 -28.75
N LYS A 342 -22.83 31.12 -28.85
CA LYS A 342 -24.08 31.41 -28.12
C LYS A 342 -25.24 30.43 -28.38
N PHE A 343 -25.15 29.57 -29.41
CA PHE A 343 -26.20 28.62 -29.77
C PHE A 343 -26.10 27.28 -29.04
N ILE A 344 -25.03 27.06 -28.27
CA ILE A 344 -24.81 25.82 -27.54
C ILE A 344 -24.44 26.12 -26.09
N ASN A 345 -25.08 25.41 -25.15
CA ASN A 345 -24.66 25.42 -23.77
C ASN A 345 -23.29 24.72 -23.65
N ALA A 346 -22.30 25.41 -23.07
CA ALA A 346 -20.94 24.91 -22.95
C ALA A 346 -20.84 23.60 -22.14
N GLU A 347 -21.60 23.48 -21.04
CA GLU A 347 -21.62 22.27 -20.21
C GLU A 347 -22.29 21.11 -20.95
N TYR A 348 -23.35 21.39 -21.73
CA TYR A 348 -23.96 20.39 -22.59
C TYR A 348 -22.98 19.89 -23.66
N LEU A 349 -22.22 20.78 -24.31
CA LEU A 349 -21.19 20.39 -25.28
C LEU A 349 -20.09 19.54 -24.61
N ALA A 350 -19.63 19.92 -23.42
CA ALA A 350 -18.69 19.12 -22.63
C ALA A 350 -19.27 17.73 -22.32
N THR A 351 -20.55 17.66 -21.95
CA THR A 351 -21.29 16.41 -21.69
C THR A 351 -21.32 15.53 -22.96
N CYS A 352 -21.60 16.09 -24.14
CA CYS A 352 -21.56 15.37 -25.42
C CYS A 352 -20.17 14.78 -25.73
N ILE A 353 -19.12 15.57 -25.49
CA ILE A 353 -17.73 15.14 -25.75
C ILE A 353 -17.32 14.03 -24.77
N ALA A 354 -17.70 14.16 -23.48
CA ALA A 354 -17.40 13.19 -22.44
C ALA A 354 -18.21 11.88 -22.53
N ALA A 355 -19.39 11.91 -23.18
CA ALA A 355 -20.25 10.75 -23.28
C ALA A 355 -19.65 9.64 -24.16
N VAL A 356 -19.67 8.40 -23.65
CA VAL A 356 -19.05 7.25 -24.30
C VAL A 356 -19.69 6.94 -25.67
N ASN A 357 -21.00 7.03 -25.75
CA ASN A 357 -21.79 6.73 -26.94
C ASN A 357 -21.79 7.83 -28.01
N ILE A 358 -21.26 9.03 -27.72
CA ILE A 358 -21.18 10.15 -28.66
C ILE A 358 -19.72 10.55 -28.86
N GLY A 359 -19.16 11.43 -28.01
CA GLY A 359 -17.88 12.07 -28.24
C GLY A 359 -16.68 11.13 -28.13
N VAL A 360 -16.61 10.33 -27.06
CA VAL A 360 -15.44 9.45 -26.82
C VAL A 360 -15.28 8.43 -27.95
N LYS A 361 -16.36 7.80 -28.41
CA LYS A 361 -16.33 6.83 -29.50
C LYS A 361 -15.86 7.47 -30.82
N GLN A 362 -16.32 8.69 -31.12
CA GLN A 362 -15.85 9.45 -32.28
C GLN A 362 -14.36 9.77 -32.16
N ILE A 363 -13.91 10.29 -31.02
CA ILE A 363 -12.49 10.63 -30.82
C ILE A 363 -11.60 9.38 -30.88
N GLN A 364 -12.04 8.24 -30.35
CA GLN A 364 -11.30 6.99 -30.41
C GLN A 364 -11.18 6.43 -31.85
N SER A 365 -12.21 6.58 -32.68
CA SER A 365 -12.14 6.11 -34.08
C SER A 365 -11.16 6.90 -34.94
N LEU A 366 -10.86 8.14 -34.54
CA LEU A 366 -9.91 9.04 -35.19
C LEU A 366 -8.44 8.73 -34.85
N LYS A 367 -8.17 7.91 -33.84
CA LYS A 367 -6.80 7.50 -33.43
C LYS A 367 -6.12 6.50 -34.40
N ARG A 368 -6.55 6.39 -35.66
CA ARG A 368 -6.00 5.42 -36.63
C ARG A 368 -4.63 5.86 -37.18
N GLY A 369 -3.57 5.15 -36.78
CA GLY A 369 -2.23 5.19 -37.38
C GLY A 369 -1.10 5.11 -36.34
N ALA A 370 -0.15 4.18 -36.52
CA ALA A 370 0.96 3.94 -35.59
C ALA A 370 1.94 5.13 -35.42
N THR A 371 1.82 6.18 -36.24
CA THR A 371 2.77 7.29 -36.34
C THR A 371 2.21 8.69 -36.04
N LYS A 372 0.91 8.84 -35.74
CA LYS A 372 0.31 10.13 -35.31
C LYS A 372 -0.69 9.94 -34.17
N ALA A 373 -0.18 9.79 -32.95
CA ALA A 373 -0.99 9.79 -31.74
C ALA A 373 -1.38 11.25 -31.36
N GLY A 374 -2.44 11.78 -31.96
CA GLY A 374 -2.98 13.10 -31.59
C GLY A 374 -4.25 13.48 -32.36
N LEU A 375 -5.09 14.33 -31.75
CA LEU A 375 -6.32 14.87 -32.34
C LEU A 375 -6.03 16.23 -32.97
N GLY A 376 -6.31 16.37 -34.27
CA GLY A 376 -6.22 17.64 -34.97
C GLY A 376 -7.36 18.58 -34.60
N LEU A 377 -7.17 19.89 -34.79
CA LEU A 377 -8.23 20.88 -34.54
C LEU A 377 -9.42 20.69 -35.50
N ASP A 378 -9.15 20.29 -36.75
CA ASP A 378 -10.22 19.98 -37.72
C ASP A 378 -10.96 18.69 -37.36
N ASP A 379 -10.33 17.78 -36.60
CA ASP A 379 -11.00 16.59 -36.10
C ASP A 379 -12.03 16.98 -35.03
N ILE A 380 -11.68 17.92 -34.12
CA ILE A 380 -12.61 18.50 -33.15
C ILE A 380 -13.77 19.19 -33.86
N ARG A 381 -13.48 20.01 -34.89
CA ARG A 381 -14.51 20.69 -35.70
C ARG A 381 -15.46 19.72 -36.42
N SER A 382 -15.01 18.50 -36.69
CA SER A 382 -15.79 17.50 -37.44
C SER A 382 -16.64 16.60 -36.54
N LEU A 383 -16.56 16.72 -35.22
CA LEU A 383 -17.38 15.93 -34.30
C LEU A 383 -18.87 16.14 -34.59
N ALA A 384 -19.62 15.05 -34.64
CA ALA A 384 -21.05 15.04 -34.79
C ALA A 384 -21.73 15.19 -33.43
N ILE A 385 -22.37 16.35 -33.21
CA ILE A 385 -22.96 16.74 -31.93
C ILE A 385 -24.49 16.73 -32.03
N PRO A 386 -25.20 15.96 -31.18
CA PRO A 386 -26.65 16.07 -31.06
C PRO A 386 -27.05 17.46 -30.57
N PHE A 387 -27.99 18.09 -31.25
CA PHE A 387 -28.34 19.50 -31.08
C PHE A 387 -29.84 19.67 -30.80
N PRO A 388 -30.26 19.57 -29.53
CA PRO A 388 -31.61 19.93 -29.11
C PRO A 388 -31.76 21.43 -28.89
N SER A 389 -32.96 21.89 -28.53
CA SER A 389 -33.21 23.31 -28.25
C SER A 389 -32.38 23.77 -27.05
N ILE A 390 -32.09 25.07 -26.94
CA ILE A 390 -31.26 25.59 -25.85
C ILE A 390 -31.90 25.34 -24.48
N GLU A 391 -33.23 25.36 -24.41
CA GLU A 391 -34.01 25.03 -23.21
C GLU A 391 -33.80 23.57 -22.80
N GLU A 392 -33.84 22.65 -23.77
CA GLU A 392 -33.59 21.23 -23.50
C GLU A 392 -32.13 21.00 -23.09
N GLN A 393 -31.16 21.68 -23.70
CA GLN A 393 -29.75 21.59 -23.29
C GLN A 393 -29.56 22.01 -21.83
N VAL A 394 -30.21 23.09 -21.40
CA VAL A 394 -30.19 23.56 -20.00
C VAL A 394 -30.82 22.53 -19.06
N GLU A 395 -31.96 21.94 -19.45
CA GLU A 395 -32.62 20.91 -18.64
C GLU A 395 -31.77 19.63 -18.54
N ILE A 396 -31.12 19.21 -19.64
CA ILE A 396 -30.18 18.09 -19.64
C ILE A 396 -29.06 18.34 -18.62
N VAL A 397 -28.42 19.51 -18.69
CA VAL A 397 -27.34 19.89 -17.75
C VAL A 397 -27.84 19.87 -16.32
N CYS A 398 -29.01 20.46 -16.05
CA CYS A 398 -29.63 20.46 -14.72
C CYS A 398 -29.84 19.04 -14.16
N ARG A 399 -30.35 18.12 -14.98
CA ARG A 399 -30.55 16.71 -14.57
C ARG A 399 -29.23 15.98 -14.32
N VAL A 400 -28.24 16.16 -15.20
CA VAL A 400 -26.90 15.57 -15.04
C VAL A 400 -26.25 16.05 -13.75
N GLU A 401 -26.27 17.36 -13.48
CA GLU A 401 -25.70 17.94 -12.27
C GLU A 401 -26.37 17.40 -10.99
N LYS A 402 -27.70 17.27 -10.98
CA LYS A 402 -28.44 16.68 -9.84
C LYS A 402 -28.02 15.23 -9.59
N MET A 403 -27.87 14.42 -10.65
CA MET A 403 -27.45 13.02 -10.54
C MET A 403 -25.99 12.89 -10.11
N PHE A 404 -25.11 13.76 -10.59
CA PHE A 404 -23.70 13.77 -10.19
C PHE A 404 -23.53 14.20 -8.74
N ALA A 405 -24.25 15.25 -8.30
CA ALA A 405 -24.26 15.66 -6.90
C ALA A 405 -24.79 14.54 -5.97
N PHE A 406 -25.73 13.72 -6.44
CA PHE A 406 -26.17 12.53 -5.71
C PHE A 406 -25.07 11.47 -5.61
N ALA A 407 -24.34 11.20 -6.70
CA ALA A 407 -23.20 10.29 -6.70
C ALA A 407 -22.08 10.77 -5.75
N ASP A 408 -21.76 12.06 -5.76
CA ASP A 408 -20.74 12.66 -4.89
C ASP A 408 -21.08 12.47 -3.41
N ARG A 409 -22.36 12.63 -3.02
CA ARG A 409 -22.83 12.37 -1.65
C ARG A 409 -22.67 10.90 -1.25
N ILE A 410 -22.92 9.96 -2.17
CA ILE A 410 -22.70 8.52 -1.91
C ILE A 410 -21.21 8.25 -1.72
N GLU A 411 -20.36 8.82 -2.57
CA GLU A 411 -18.91 8.66 -2.50
C GLU A 411 -18.34 9.12 -1.16
N GLN A 412 -18.73 10.31 -0.71
CA GLN A 412 -18.31 10.86 0.58
C GLN A 412 -18.80 10.01 1.77
N ARG A 413 -20.05 9.51 1.71
CA ARG A 413 -20.60 8.62 2.74
C ARG A 413 -19.86 7.28 2.78
N ALA A 414 -19.52 6.72 1.63
CA ALA A 414 -18.77 5.48 1.51
C ALA A 414 -17.35 5.64 2.08
N LYS A 415 -16.66 6.73 1.73
CA LYS A 415 -15.33 7.07 2.28
C LYS A 415 -15.36 7.19 3.80
N SER A 416 -16.33 7.95 4.32
CA SER A 416 -16.51 8.11 5.77
C SER A 416 -16.83 6.77 6.47
N ALA A 417 -17.62 5.91 5.83
CA ALA A 417 -17.92 4.58 6.35
C ALA A 417 -16.67 3.70 6.39
N LEU A 418 -15.84 3.74 5.34
CA LEU A 418 -14.60 2.96 5.26
C LEU A 418 -13.62 3.37 6.37
N GLU A 419 -13.46 4.68 6.62
CA GLU A 419 -12.64 5.20 7.72
C GLU A 419 -13.14 4.72 9.10
N ARG A 420 -14.46 4.70 9.32
CA ARG A 420 -15.05 4.17 10.57
C ARG A 420 -14.83 2.66 10.72
N VAL A 421 -15.00 1.90 9.65
CA VAL A 421 -14.81 0.44 9.63
C VAL A 421 -13.36 0.09 9.94
N ASN A 422 -12.39 0.84 9.39
CA ASN A 422 -10.96 0.66 9.70
C ASN A 422 -10.66 0.88 11.19
N LYS A 423 -11.31 1.84 11.85
CA LYS A 423 -11.18 2.08 13.31
C LYS A 423 -11.92 1.05 14.17
N PHE A 424 -12.97 0.42 13.63
CA PHE A 424 -13.81 -0.50 14.37
C PHE A 424 -13.05 -1.77 14.77
N SER A 425 -12.14 -2.28 13.93
CA SER A 425 -11.32 -3.47 14.23
C SER A 425 -10.53 -3.33 15.53
N GLN A 426 -9.86 -2.19 15.74
CA GLN A 426 -9.12 -1.95 16.98
C GLN A 426 -10.06 -1.69 18.15
N THR A 427 -11.18 -1.01 17.92
CA THR A 427 -12.20 -0.79 18.95
C THR A 427 -12.76 -2.11 19.49
N ILE A 428 -13.09 -3.07 18.62
CA ILE A 428 -13.65 -4.36 19.04
C ILE A 428 -12.62 -5.22 19.78
N LEU A 429 -11.34 -5.21 19.35
CA LEU A 429 -10.25 -5.86 20.08
C LEU A 429 -10.08 -5.25 21.47
N ALA A 430 -10.08 -3.92 21.57
CA ALA A 430 -9.96 -3.24 22.85
C ALA A 430 -11.13 -3.56 23.78
N LYS A 431 -12.37 -3.64 23.26
CA LYS A 431 -13.54 -4.08 24.04
C LYS A 431 -13.46 -5.54 24.46
N ALA A 432 -12.93 -6.41 23.60
CA ALA A 432 -12.71 -7.82 23.93
C ALA A 432 -11.78 -7.96 25.13
N PHE A 433 -10.63 -7.28 25.11
CA PHE A 433 -9.63 -7.41 26.20
C PHE A 433 -9.88 -6.52 27.43
N ARG A 434 -10.90 -5.67 27.39
CA ARG A 434 -11.53 -5.09 28.61
C ARG A 434 -12.65 -5.96 29.16
N GLY A 435 -12.99 -7.05 28.46
CA GLY A 435 -14.07 -7.95 28.82
C GLY A 435 -15.47 -7.36 28.69
N GLU A 436 -15.62 -6.25 27.97
CA GLU A 436 -16.92 -5.65 27.63
C GLU A 436 -17.67 -6.52 26.62
N LEU A 437 -16.94 -7.20 25.70
CA LEU A 437 -17.53 -8.02 24.64
C LEU A 437 -18.26 -9.27 25.19
N THR A 438 -17.84 -9.76 26.35
CA THR A 438 -18.37 -10.97 26.99
C THR A 438 -19.00 -10.72 28.35
N ALA A 439 -19.23 -9.46 28.74
CA ALA A 439 -19.75 -9.11 30.07
C ALA A 439 -21.05 -9.87 30.45
N GLU A 440 -22.04 -9.90 29.54
CA GLU A 440 -23.30 -10.62 29.75
C GLU A 440 -23.09 -12.14 29.83
N TRP A 441 -22.27 -12.69 28.94
CA TRP A 441 -21.93 -14.11 28.95
C TRP A 441 -21.23 -14.49 30.26
N ARG A 442 -20.28 -13.66 30.72
CA ARG A 442 -19.54 -13.87 31.98
C ARG A 442 -20.48 -13.89 33.18
N ALA A 443 -21.43 -12.96 33.24
CA ALA A 443 -22.42 -12.90 34.32
C ALA A 443 -23.33 -14.15 34.36
N ALA A 444 -23.66 -14.70 33.19
CA ALA A 444 -24.52 -15.88 33.07
C ALA A 444 -23.80 -17.24 33.25
N ASN A 445 -22.46 -17.28 33.20
CA ASN A 445 -21.67 -18.52 33.16
C ASN A 445 -20.56 -18.54 34.24
N LEU A 446 -20.87 -18.10 35.45
CA LEU A 446 -19.90 -17.99 36.56
C LEU A 446 -19.26 -19.33 36.95
N ASP A 447 -19.99 -20.43 36.82
CA ASP A 447 -19.54 -21.81 37.06
C ASP A 447 -18.44 -22.25 36.07
N LEU A 448 -18.51 -21.80 34.81
CA LEU A 448 -17.52 -22.09 33.77
C LEU A 448 -16.21 -21.31 33.92
N ILE A 449 -16.15 -20.36 34.86
CA ILE A 449 -15.03 -19.42 35.00
C ILE A 449 -14.53 -19.23 36.43
N SER A 450 -15.07 -19.97 37.40
CA SER A 450 -14.70 -19.89 38.81
C SER A 450 -14.07 -21.21 39.30
N GLY A 451 -13.53 -21.20 40.53
CA GLY A 451 -12.86 -22.36 41.12
C GLY A 451 -11.75 -22.90 40.22
N ASP A 452 -11.83 -24.19 39.90
CA ASP A 452 -10.89 -24.91 39.03
C ASP A 452 -10.89 -24.42 37.57
N ASN A 453 -11.89 -23.65 37.15
CA ASN A 453 -11.99 -23.06 35.83
C ASN A 453 -11.53 -21.58 35.79
N SER A 454 -11.11 -21.03 36.94
CA SER A 454 -10.65 -19.64 37.02
C SER A 454 -9.33 -19.40 36.28
N ALA A 455 -9.06 -18.14 35.90
CA ALA A 455 -7.78 -17.76 35.31
C ALA A 455 -6.60 -18.04 36.25
N LYS A 456 -6.82 -17.96 37.57
CA LYS A 456 -5.81 -18.30 38.59
C LYS A 456 -5.47 -19.79 38.56
N ALA A 457 -6.47 -20.66 38.60
CA ALA A 457 -6.27 -22.10 38.50
C ALA A 457 -5.61 -22.49 37.16
N LEU A 458 -5.99 -21.81 36.07
CA LEU A 458 -5.38 -22.00 34.77
C LEU A 458 -3.89 -21.63 34.76
N LEU A 459 -3.52 -20.48 35.33
CA LEU A 459 -2.12 -20.06 35.44
C LEU A 459 -1.28 -21.04 36.27
N GLU A 460 -1.83 -21.57 37.36
CA GLU A 460 -1.17 -22.58 38.20
C GLU A 460 -0.92 -23.88 37.43
N ARG A 461 -1.87 -24.32 36.58
CA ARG A 461 -1.69 -25.47 35.68
C ARG A 461 -0.57 -25.23 34.67
N ILE A 462 -0.55 -24.06 34.03
CA ILE A 462 0.50 -23.70 33.05
C ILE A 462 1.89 -23.72 33.72
N LYS A 463 2.02 -23.12 34.90
CA LYS A 463 3.29 -23.11 35.65
C LYS A 463 3.75 -24.52 36.01
N SER A 464 2.83 -25.36 36.48
CA SER A 464 3.11 -26.76 36.83
C SER A 464 3.60 -27.56 35.61
N GLU A 465 2.97 -27.37 34.46
CA GLU A 465 3.36 -28.03 33.21
C GLU A 465 4.73 -27.52 32.72
N HIS A 466 4.97 -26.21 32.74
CA HIS A 466 6.27 -25.64 32.39
C HIS A 466 7.40 -26.16 33.29
N GLU A 467 7.14 -26.36 34.58
CA GLU A 467 8.09 -26.99 35.49
C GLU A 467 8.30 -28.47 35.17
N ALA A 468 7.25 -29.22 34.85
CA ALA A 468 7.34 -30.62 34.45
C ALA A 468 8.21 -30.77 33.19
N ILE A 469 8.00 -29.93 32.17
CA ILE A 469 8.80 -29.90 30.93
C ILE A 469 10.26 -29.54 31.22
N LYS A 470 10.55 -28.62 32.16
CA LYS A 470 11.92 -28.30 32.58
C LYS A 470 12.62 -29.46 33.30
N ARG A 471 11.87 -30.28 34.03
CA ARG A 471 12.39 -31.43 34.80
C ARG A 471 12.60 -32.68 33.94
N GLN A 472 12.02 -32.74 32.73
CA GLN A 472 12.28 -33.83 31.79
C GLN A 472 13.73 -33.79 31.29
N PRO A 473 14.46 -34.93 31.28
CA PRO A 473 15.83 -34.97 30.79
C PRO A 473 15.85 -34.65 29.29
N LYS A 474 16.64 -33.65 28.89
CA LYS A 474 16.86 -33.34 27.47
C LYS A 474 17.34 -34.61 26.74
N PRO A 475 16.78 -34.96 25.56
CA PRO A 475 17.27 -36.09 24.79
C PRO A 475 18.76 -35.88 24.49
N LYS A 476 19.57 -36.93 24.73
CA LYS A 476 21.00 -36.92 24.40
C LYS A 476 21.12 -36.63 22.90
N PRO A 477 21.93 -35.64 22.47
CA PRO A 477 22.17 -35.44 21.05
C PRO A 477 22.78 -36.72 20.47
N SER A 478 22.19 -37.22 19.39
CA SER A 478 22.75 -38.33 18.60
C SER A 478 24.09 -37.88 18.03
N VAL A 479 25.19 -38.41 18.58
CA VAL A 479 26.54 -38.17 18.07
C VAL A 479 26.65 -38.80 16.68
N VAL A 480 26.43 -38.00 15.65
CA VAL A 480 26.91 -38.34 14.30
C VAL A 480 28.44 -38.25 14.36
N LYS A 481 29.12 -39.39 14.23
CA LYS A 481 30.58 -39.48 14.17
C LYS A 481 31.10 -38.70 12.95
N LYS A 482 31.47 -37.43 13.13
CA LYS A 482 32.41 -36.76 12.23
C LYS A 482 33.82 -37.20 12.60
N LYS A 483 34.56 -37.64 11.58
CA LYS A 483 35.96 -38.07 11.69
C LYS A 483 36.79 -36.97 12.35
N THR A 484 37.41 -37.32 13.47
CA THR A 484 38.36 -36.51 14.24
C THR A 484 39.62 -36.24 13.42
N GLY A 485 39.77 -35.00 12.95
CA GLY A 485 41.08 -34.38 12.79
C GLY A 485 41.48 -33.80 14.14
N SER A 486 42.61 -34.26 14.68
CA SER A 486 43.22 -33.75 15.91
C SER A 486 43.37 -32.23 15.84
N ASN A 487 42.72 -31.49 16.75
CA ASN A 487 43.11 -30.11 17.02
C ASN A 487 43.26 -29.91 18.52
N MET A 488 44.52 -29.70 18.91
CA MET A 488 44.93 -29.22 20.22
C MET A 488 44.19 -27.91 20.53
N SER A 489 43.57 -27.81 21.72
CA SER A 489 42.96 -26.58 22.20
C SER A 489 44.04 -25.53 22.46
N LYS A 490 44.30 -24.65 21.47
CA LYS A 490 45.05 -23.43 21.71
C LYS A 490 44.12 -22.43 22.42
N GLN A 491 44.61 -21.83 23.49
CA GLN A 491 43.93 -20.75 24.19
C GLN A 491 43.71 -19.58 23.23
N ILE A 492 42.52 -18.96 23.24
CA ILE A 492 42.24 -17.78 22.41
C ILE A 492 43.10 -16.62 22.91
N ILE A 493 43.83 -16.00 22.00
CA ILE A 493 44.72 -14.85 22.26
C ILE A 493 44.23 -13.61 21.50
N LYS A 494 44.62 -12.41 21.95
CA LYS A 494 44.26 -11.17 21.26
C LYS A 494 44.87 -11.12 19.86
N VAL A 495 44.17 -10.47 18.91
CA VAL A 495 44.60 -10.37 17.50
C VAL A 495 45.99 -9.72 17.32
N VAL A 496 46.37 -8.81 18.21
CA VAL A 496 47.71 -8.18 18.22
C VAL A 496 48.81 -9.19 18.57
N GLU A 497 48.55 -10.10 19.52
CA GLU A 497 49.50 -11.15 19.89
C GLU A 497 49.59 -12.20 18.78
N ALA A 498 48.47 -12.52 18.12
CA ALA A 498 48.47 -13.40 16.96
C ALA A 498 49.34 -12.86 15.82
N LEU A 499 49.27 -11.55 15.52
CA LEU A 499 50.13 -10.91 14.52
C LEU A 499 51.60 -10.81 14.96
N LYS A 500 51.87 -10.60 16.26
CA LYS A 500 53.25 -10.65 16.81
C LYS A 500 53.87 -12.03 16.67
N HIS A 501 53.11 -13.09 16.92
CA HIS A 501 53.58 -14.46 16.75
C HIS A 501 53.78 -14.84 15.29
N ALA A 502 52.93 -14.34 14.38
CA ALA A 502 53.05 -14.61 12.96
C ALA A 502 54.25 -13.89 12.32
N GLY A 503 54.57 -12.67 12.76
CA GLY A 503 55.71 -11.89 12.24
C GLY A 503 55.52 -11.36 10.81
N GLU A 504 54.40 -11.67 10.16
CA GLU A 504 54.02 -11.25 8.82
C GLU A 504 52.54 -10.84 8.77
N PRO A 505 52.10 -10.07 7.75
CA PRO A 505 50.70 -9.74 7.57
C PRO A 505 49.83 -10.99 7.39
N LEU A 506 48.63 -11.00 7.97
CA LEU A 506 47.68 -12.11 7.85
C LEU A 506 46.35 -11.63 7.24
N SER A 507 45.72 -12.48 6.43
CA SER A 507 44.34 -12.27 6.00
C SER A 507 43.37 -12.42 7.18
N GLY A 508 42.16 -11.86 7.08
CA GLY A 508 41.15 -11.98 8.13
C GLY A 508 40.86 -13.43 8.57
N GLN A 509 40.84 -14.39 7.63
CA GLN A 509 40.66 -15.82 7.97
C GLN A 509 41.90 -16.42 8.64
N GLN A 510 43.10 -16.07 8.16
CA GLN A 510 44.34 -16.53 8.77
C GLN A 510 44.51 -15.98 10.19
N LEU A 511 44.12 -14.71 10.41
CA LEU A 511 44.17 -14.05 11.70
C LEU A 511 43.18 -14.68 12.70
N LEU A 512 41.98 -15.06 12.24
CA LEU A 512 41.01 -15.79 13.05
C LEU A 512 41.59 -17.12 13.55
N ALA A 513 42.19 -17.90 12.65
CA ALA A 513 42.84 -19.16 13.01
C ALA A 513 44.07 -18.95 13.91
N ALA A 514 44.89 -17.93 13.63
CA ALA A 514 46.10 -17.61 14.40
C ALA A 514 45.78 -17.13 15.83
N ALA A 515 44.65 -16.43 16.01
CA ALA A 515 44.14 -16.02 17.32
C ALA A 515 43.53 -17.19 18.13
N GLY A 516 43.51 -18.41 17.57
CA GLY A 516 43.08 -19.62 18.27
C GLY A 516 41.58 -19.90 18.19
N TYR A 517 40.85 -19.20 17.33
CA TYR A 517 39.42 -19.46 17.12
C TYR A 517 39.22 -20.75 16.30
N PRO A 518 38.28 -21.63 16.70
CA PRO A 518 38.03 -22.87 15.99
C PRO A 518 37.33 -22.62 14.65
N SER A 519 37.49 -23.54 13.69
CA SER A 519 36.90 -23.44 12.35
C SER A 519 35.37 -23.39 12.33
N ASP A 520 34.73 -23.81 13.42
CA ASP A 520 33.28 -23.81 13.67
C ASP A 520 32.87 -22.78 14.75
N SER A 521 33.61 -21.66 14.85
CA SER A 521 33.34 -20.58 15.82
C SER A 521 31.87 -20.16 15.86
N SER A 522 31.33 -20.04 17.08
CA SER A 522 29.96 -19.55 17.28
C SER A 522 29.82 -18.08 16.86
N THR A 523 28.58 -17.61 16.68
CA THR A 523 28.31 -16.19 16.36
C THR A 523 28.91 -15.26 17.43
N GLU A 524 28.82 -15.60 18.71
CA GLU A 524 29.41 -14.83 19.80
C GLU A 524 30.95 -14.77 19.73
N GLN A 525 31.60 -15.87 19.33
CA GLN A 525 33.06 -15.92 19.17
C GLN A 525 33.53 -15.08 17.98
N LEU A 526 32.80 -15.12 16.86
CA LEU A 526 33.08 -14.29 15.70
C LEU A 526 32.86 -12.80 16.00
N GLU A 527 31.79 -12.46 16.72
CA GLU A 527 31.54 -11.09 17.18
C GLU A 527 32.67 -10.59 18.08
N GLN A 528 33.13 -11.40 19.03
CA GLN A 528 34.27 -11.05 19.88
C GLN A 528 35.56 -10.85 19.06
N PHE A 529 35.83 -11.70 18.06
CA PHE A 529 36.98 -11.54 17.17
C PHE A 529 36.92 -10.23 16.38
N PHE A 530 35.76 -9.85 15.84
CA PHE A 530 35.60 -8.59 15.12
C PHE A 530 35.69 -7.37 16.04
N LEU A 531 35.21 -7.48 17.28
CA LEU A 531 35.42 -6.45 18.31
C LEU A 531 36.90 -6.28 18.63
N ASP A 532 37.64 -7.37 18.80
CA ASP A 532 39.09 -7.33 19.05
C ASP A 532 39.86 -6.69 17.89
N ILE A 533 39.49 -6.97 16.63
CA ILE A 533 40.07 -6.29 15.45
C ILE A 533 39.76 -4.80 15.47
N ARG A 534 38.51 -4.43 15.72
CA ARG A 534 38.09 -3.03 15.73
C ARG A 534 38.80 -2.26 16.83
N ASP A 535 38.87 -2.82 18.02
CA ASP A 535 39.53 -2.19 19.16
C ASP A 535 41.05 -2.06 18.88
N ALA A 536 41.68 -3.07 18.28
CA ALA A 536 43.09 -3.00 17.88
C ALA A 536 43.39 -1.97 16.75
N LEU A 537 42.44 -1.74 15.84
CA LEU A 537 42.56 -0.77 14.73
C LEU A 537 42.27 0.66 15.15
N VAL A 538 41.25 0.86 15.99
CA VAL A 538 40.63 2.19 16.23
C VAL A 538 40.93 2.72 17.62
N ILE A 539 41.07 1.85 18.63
CA ILE A 539 41.27 2.26 20.02
C ILE A 539 42.76 2.18 20.37
N ASP A 540 43.37 1.01 20.13
CA ASP A 540 44.76 0.77 20.50
C ASP A 540 45.75 1.18 19.39
N GLU A 541 45.25 1.40 18.16
CA GLU A 541 46.02 1.70 16.93
C GLU A 541 47.26 0.79 16.73
N SER A 542 47.16 -0.45 17.24
CA SER A 542 48.29 -1.38 17.36
C SER A 542 48.46 -2.25 16.11
N ILE A 543 47.46 -2.27 15.23
CA ILE A 543 47.47 -2.94 13.94
C ILE A 543 46.99 -1.97 12.86
N VAL A 544 47.37 -2.21 11.62
CA VAL A 544 46.91 -1.49 10.43
C VAL A 544 46.25 -2.46 9.46
N LYS A 545 45.23 -1.96 8.77
CA LYS A 545 44.60 -2.65 7.64
C LYS A 545 45.38 -2.33 6.36
N LEU A 546 45.83 -3.36 5.66
CA LEU A 546 46.49 -3.25 4.35
C LEU A 546 45.45 -3.27 3.22
N ASP A 547 45.86 -2.88 2.02
CA ASP A 547 45.02 -2.92 0.82
C ASP A 547 44.48 -4.34 0.57
N ARG A 548 43.27 -4.42 0.02
CA ARG A 548 42.60 -5.70 -0.29
C ARG A 548 43.42 -6.47 -1.32
N GLY A 549 43.75 -7.72 -1.01
CA GLY A 549 44.34 -8.65 -1.97
C GLY A 549 43.33 -9.12 -3.02
N ASP A 550 43.82 -9.80 -4.06
CA ASP A 550 43.02 -10.39 -5.15
C ASP A 550 42.01 -11.45 -4.66
N ASP A 551 42.10 -11.88 -3.40
CA ASP A 551 41.24 -12.84 -2.73
C ASP A 551 40.00 -12.22 -2.06
N SER A 552 39.77 -10.91 -2.25
CA SER A 552 38.65 -10.13 -1.66
C SER A 552 38.60 -10.13 -0.13
N GLN A 553 39.69 -10.52 0.53
CA GLN A 553 39.85 -10.46 1.99
C GLN A 553 40.60 -9.20 2.42
N ASP A 554 40.28 -8.71 3.61
CA ASP A 554 41.04 -7.64 4.26
C ASP A 554 42.29 -8.25 4.94
N TRP A 555 43.45 -7.61 4.76
CA TRP A 555 44.73 -8.02 5.34
C TRP A 555 45.14 -7.10 6.49
N PHE A 556 45.80 -7.64 7.50
CA PHE A 556 46.18 -6.92 8.72
C PHE A 556 47.66 -7.13 9.06
N ALA A 557 48.32 -6.08 9.53
CA ALA A 557 49.71 -6.11 9.98
C ALA A 557 49.88 -5.28 11.27
N LEU A 558 50.97 -5.50 12.02
CA LEU A 558 51.30 -4.64 13.16
C LEU A 558 51.62 -3.21 12.70
N ALA A 559 51.13 -2.21 13.44
CA ALA A 559 51.49 -0.82 13.21
C ALA A 559 52.99 -0.61 13.47
N LYS A 560 53.71 0.02 12.53
CA LYS A 560 55.14 0.35 12.72
C LYS A 560 55.25 1.50 13.73
N LEU A 561 56.01 1.30 14.81
CA LEU A 561 56.41 2.40 15.71
C LEU A 561 57.15 3.49 14.89
N PRO A 562 56.92 4.78 15.15
CA PRO A 562 57.61 5.85 14.46
C PRO A 562 59.12 5.76 14.73
N ILE A 563 59.91 5.63 13.66
CA ILE A 563 61.36 5.74 13.71
C ILE A 563 61.69 7.17 14.16
N ASN A 564 62.24 7.30 15.38
CA ASN A 564 62.90 8.52 15.80
C ASN A 564 63.97 8.89 14.77
N ARG A 565 63.76 9.97 14.01
CA ARG A 565 64.83 10.66 13.29
C ARG A 565 65.80 11.20 14.35
N VAL A 566 66.87 10.47 14.61
CA VAL A 566 68.06 11.02 15.24
C VAL A 566 68.65 12.05 14.27
N LYS A 567 68.82 13.28 14.76
CA LYS A 567 69.66 14.30 14.14
C LYS A 567 71.07 13.74 13.96
N ASN A 568 71.54 13.63 12.73
CA ASN A 568 72.74 14.28 12.22
C ASN A 568 72.82 14.13 10.70
#